data_AF-A0A0A0D5H2-F1
#
_entry.id   AF-A0A0A0D5H2-F1
#
_cell.length_a   1.000
_cell.length_b   1.000
_cell.length_c   1.000
_cell.angle_alpha   90.00
_cell.angle_beta   90.00
_cell.angle_gamma   90.00
#
_symmetry.space_group_name_H-M   'P 1'
#
loop_
_entity.id
_entity.type
_entity.pdbx_description
1 polymer ?
#
loop_
_entity_poly.entity_id
_entity_poly.type
_entity_poly.pdbx_seq_one_letter_code
_entity_poly.pdbx_strand_id
1 'polypeptide(L)'
;WSDQHELTLQIAGLADEGRATVGRDLGDGARLLFHLAADGRLVAAGGLGPLGKIAREIRLAEMLIARRAAPDPGSLASPEVKLKSLLAA
;
A
#
# COMPACT_ATOMS: atom_id res chain seq x y z
N TRP A 1 10.09 -3.16 9.30
CA TRP A 1 10.79 -2.71 8.07
C TRP A 1 12.10 -3.49 7.95
N SER A 2 12.74 -3.45 6.79
CA SER A 2 14.09 -3.95 6.55
C SER A 2 14.79 -3.01 5.59
N ASP A 3 16.09 -2.78 5.76
CA ASP A 3 16.91 -2.01 4.83
C ASP A 3 17.99 -2.93 4.23
N GLN A 4 18.03 -3.02 2.90
CA GLN A 4 18.97 -3.88 2.18
C GLN A 4 19.31 -3.24 0.83
N HIS A 5 20.59 -3.21 0.46
CA HIS A 5 21.05 -2.69 -0.84
C HIS A 5 20.52 -1.28 -1.15
N GLU A 6 20.52 -0.38 -0.16
CA GLU A 6 20.00 1.00 -0.28
C GLU A 6 18.48 1.11 -0.53
N LEU A 7 17.77 -0.02 -0.52
CA LEU A 7 16.32 -0.08 -0.60
C LEU A 7 15.74 -0.34 0.79
N THR A 8 14.61 0.31 1.06
CA THR A 8 13.80 0.03 2.24
C THR A 8 12.62 -0.85 1.84
N LEU A 9 12.35 -1.87 2.65
CA LEU A 9 11.11 -2.65 2.66
C LEU A 9 10.30 -2.24 3.90
N GLN A 10 9.07 -1.77 3.69
CA GLN A 10 8.09 -1.52 4.75
C GLN A 10 6.84 -2.36 4.53
N ILE A 11 6.25 -2.85 5.63
CA ILE A 11 5.03 -3.65 5.61
C ILE A 11 4.13 -3.15 6.74
N ALA A 12 2.84 -3.04 6.46
CA ALA A 12 1.77 -2.77 7.42
C ALA A 12 0.63 -3.78 7.24
N GLY A 13 -0.04 -4.17 8.33
CA GLY A 13 -1.15 -5.12 8.32
C GLY A 13 -0.75 -6.60 8.24
N LEU A 14 -1.72 -7.47 7.95
CA LEU A 14 -1.57 -8.92 7.93
C LEU A 14 -1.86 -9.46 6.51
N ALA A 15 -0.80 -9.72 5.75
CA ALA A 15 -0.90 -10.14 4.35
C ALA A 15 -1.65 -11.47 4.15
N ASP A 16 -1.66 -12.33 5.17
CA ASP A 16 -2.33 -13.64 5.17
C ASP A 16 -3.87 -13.51 5.10
N GLU A 17 -4.43 -12.36 5.49
CA GLU A 17 -5.86 -12.07 5.30
C GLU A 17 -6.20 -11.75 3.83
N GLY A 18 -5.20 -11.49 3.00
CA GLY A 18 -5.35 -11.09 1.60
C GLY A 18 -5.76 -12.25 0.69
N ARG A 19 -6.71 -12.00 -0.21
CA ARG A 19 -7.16 -12.91 -1.28
C ARG A 19 -6.85 -12.41 -2.68
N ALA A 20 -6.58 -11.12 -2.82
CA ALA A 20 -6.09 -10.51 -4.05
C ALA A 20 -4.98 -9.51 -3.73
N THR A 21 -4.14 -9.22 -4.73
CA THR A 21 -3.08 -8.21 -4.62
C THR A 21 -3.21 -7.16 -5.71
N VAL A 22 -2.92 -5.90 -5.37
CA VAL A 22 -2.88 -4.77 -6.31
C VAL A 22 -1.50 -4.12 -6.24
N GLY A 23 -0.81 -4.01 -7.36
CA GLY A 23 0.47 -3.32 -7.46
C GLY A 23 0.29 -1.85 -7.85
N ARG A 24 1.12 -0.97 -7.30
CA ARG A 24 1.26 0.43 -7.74
C ARG A 24 2.73 0.74 -7.97
N ASP A 25 3.05 1.23 -9.17
CA ASP A 25 4.37 1.76 -9.48
C ASP A 25 4.47 3.23 -9.02
N LEU A 26 5.56 3.60 -8.33
CA LEU A 26 5.86 4.96 -7.89
C LEU A 26 7.05 5.59 -8.66
N GLY A 27 7.56 4.88 -9.67
CA GLY A 27 8.74 5.25 -10.44
C GLY A 27 10.06 5.11 -9.65
N ASP A 28 11.19 5.17 -10.36
CA ASP A 28 12.54 5.02 -9.80
C ASP A 28 12.73 3.74 -8.97
N GLY A 29 12.16 2.63 -9.46
CA GLY A 29 12.24 1.32 -8.80
C GLY A 29 11.40 1.20 -7.52
N ALA A 30 10.66 2.24 -7.13
CA ALA A 30 9.78 2.20 -5.98
C ALA A 30 8.40 1.65 -6.35
N ARG A 31 7.86 0.73 -5.52
CA ARG A 31 6.56 0.11 -5.74
C ARG A 31 5.83 -0.16 -4.43
N LEU A 32 4.50 -0.20 -4.52
CA LEU A 32 3.62 -0.67 -3.45
C LEU A 32 2.91 -1.95 -3.89
N LEU A 33 2.60 -2.80 -2.92
CA LEU A 33 1.76 -3.99 -3.07
C LEU A 33 0.68 -3.96 -1.99
N PHE A 34 -0.56 -3.86 -2.39
CA PHE A 34 -1.73 -3.86 -1.51
C PHE A 34 -2.35 -5.25 -1.49
N HIS A 35 -2.77 -5.71 -0.31
CA HIS A 35 -3.48 -6.98 -0.13
C HIS A 35 -4.93 -6.67 0.22
N LEU A 36 -5.85 -7.23 -0.56
CA LEU A 36 -7.28 -7.08 -0.39
C LEU A 36 -7.90 -8.38 0.10
N ALA A 37 -8.72 -8.32 1.14
CA ALA A 37 -9.55 -9.44 1.56
C ALA A 37 -10.66 -9.74 0.52
N ALA A 38 -11.37 -10.84 0.69
CA ALA A 38 -12.45 -11.26 -0.23
C ALA A 38 -13.60 -10.23 -0.33
N ASP A 39 -13.79 -9.42 0.71
CA ASP A 39 -14.78 -8.34 0.78
C ASP A 39 -14.27 -7.01 0.19
N GLY A 40 -13.06 -6.99 -0.39
CA GLY A 40 -12.44 -5.81 -0.99
C GLY A 40 -11.75 -4.89 0.03
N ARG A 41 -11.76 -5.20 1.34
CA ARG A 41 -11.05 -4.37 2.31
C ARG A 41 -9.55 -4.48 2.16
N LEU A 42 -8.86 -3.36 2.34
CA LEU A 42 -7.41 -3.33 2.46
C LEU A 42 -6.99 -3.92 3.82
N VAL A 43 -6.20 -5.00 3.79
CA VAL A 43 -5.75 -5.72 5.00
C VAL A 43 -4.24 -5.68 5.21
N ALA A 44 -3.47 -5.46 4.15
CA ALA A 44 -2.04 -5.21 4.26
C ALA A 44 -1.52 -4.34 3.11
N ALA A 45 -0.38 -3.72 3.33
CA ALA A 45 0.38 -3.01 2.31
C ALA A 45 1.88 -3.22 2.52
N GLY A 46 2.59 -3.51 1.44
CA GLY A 46 4.04 -3.57 1.36
C GLY A 46 4.58 -2.50 0.44
N GLY A 47 5.76 -1.96 0.75
CA GLY A 47 6.43 -0.93 -0.04
C GLY A 47 7.90 -1.27 -0.16
N LEU A 48 8.43 -1.21 -1.38
CA LEU A 48 9.84 -1.45 -1.69
C LEU A 48 10.36 -0.26 -2.49
N GLY A 49 11.47 0.35 -2.06
CA GLY A 49 12.08 1.49 -2.74
C GLY A 49 12.85 2.41 -1.79
N PRO A 50 13.34 3.57 -2.28
CA PRO A 50 13.92 4.59 -1.41
C PRO A 50 12.93 5.03 -0.33
N LEU A 51 13.40 5.16 0.92
CA LEU A 51 12.55 5.52 2.07
C LEU A 51 11.68 6.76 1.82
N GLY A 52 12.25 7.80 1.19
CA GLY A 52 11.56 9.05 0.87
C GLY A 52 10.38 8.90 -0.09
N LYS A 53 10.34 7.83 -0.89
CA LYS A 53 9.22 7.53 -1.78
C LYS A 53 8.14 6.68 -1.13
N ILE A 54 8.52 5.70 -0.30
CA ILE A 54 7.56 4.70 0.20
C ILE A 54 7.00 5.01 1.59
N ALA A 55 7.73 5.72 2.45
CA ALA A 55 7.36 5.84 3.87
C ALA A 55 5.99 6.51 4.07
N ARG A 56 5.72 7.58 3.32
CA ARG A 56 4.43 8.29 3.41
C ARG A 56 3.28 7.44 2.91
N GLU A 57 3.47 6.74 1.80
CA GLU A 57 2.42 5.92 1.19
C GLU A 57 2.06 4.74 2.09
N ILE A 58 3.05 4.08 2.71
CA ILE A 58 2.81 3.03 3.70
C ILE A 58 2.07 3.55 4.93
N ARG A 59 2.42 4.73 5.44
CA ARG A 59 1.69 5.33 6.55
C ARG A 59 0.22 5.61 6.21
N LEU A 60 -0.07 6.05 4.99
CA LEU A 60 -1.45 6.26 4.53
C LEU A 60 -2.20 4.93 4.37
N ALA A 61 -1.54 3.89 3.84
CA ALA A 61 -2.11 2.56 3.72
C ALA A 61 -2.41 1.94 5.09
N GLU A 62 -1.54 2.12 6.08
CA GLU A 62 -1.76 1.70 7.47
C GLU A 62 -3.03 2.36 8.05
N MET A 63 -3.26 3.65 7.77
CA MET A 63 -4.48 4.34 8.19
C MET A 63 -5.74 3.79 7.50
N LEU A 64 -5.65 3.44 6.21
CA LEU A 64 -6.75 2.80 5.47
C LEU A 64 -7.08 1.42 6.06
N ILE A 65 -6.05 0.61 6.39
CA ILE A 65 -6.19 -0.69 7.06
C ILE A 65 -6.88 -0.52 8.41
N ALA A 66 -6.41 0.42 9.24
CA ALA A 66 -7.00 0.70 10.55
C ALA A 66 -8.49 1.12 10.48
N ARG A 67 -8.89 1.79 9.39
CA ARG A 67 -10.29 2.16 9.11
C ARG A 67 -11.12 1.02 8.50
N ARG A 68 -10.51 -0.13 8.21
CA ARG A 68 -11.12 -1.24 7.48
C ARG A 68 -11.70 -0.79 6.12
N ALA A 69 -11.03 0.15 5.46
CA ALA A 69 -11.49 0.73 4.21
C ALA A 69 -11.49 -0.31 3.07
N ALA A 70 -12.46 -0.19 2.16
CA ALA A 70 -12.57 -1.00 0.92
C ALA A 70 -12.47 -0.10 -0.32
N PRO A 71 -11.30 0.53 -0.56
CA PRO A 71 -11.11 1.40 -1.72
C PRO A 71 -11.17 0.59 -3.03
N ASP A 72 -11.61 1.25 -4.09
CA ASP A 72 -11.60 0.68 -5.43
C ASP A 72 -10.17 0.20 -5.84
N PRO A 73 -10.02 -1.04 -6.34
CA PRO A 73 -8.72 -1.57 -6.73
C PRO A 73 -8.01 -0.78 -7.83
N GLY A 74 -8.75 -0.20 -8.78
CA GLY A 74 -8.17 0.66 -9.82
C GLY A 74 -7.61 1.97 -9.24
N SER A 75 -8.32 2.53 -8.25
CA SER A 75 -7.84 3.67 -7.47
C SER A 75 -6.58 3.33 -6.67
N LEU A 76 -6.46 2.10 -6.14
CA LEU A 76 -5.23 1.62 -5.50
C LEU A 76 -4.10 1.38 -6.49
N ALA A 77 -4.37 0.93 -7.71
CA ALA A 77 -3.32 0.70 -8.73
C ALA A 77 -2.77 2.01 -9.32
N SER A 78 -3.61 3.04 -9.42
CA SER A 78 -3.26 4.28 -10.13
C SER A 78 -2.31 5.19 -9.34
N PRO A 79 -1.13 5.56 -9.90
CA PRO A 79 -0.24 6.55 -9.28
C PRO A 79 -0.84 7.96 -9.24
N GLU A 80 -1.82 8.26 -10.12
CA GLU A 80 -2.50 9.56 -10.17
C GLU A 80 -3.46 9.77 -9.00
N VAL A 81 -3.91 8.69 -8.36
CA VAL A 81 -4.82 8.74 -7.22
C VAL A 81 -4.02 8.83 -5.92
N LYS A 82 -4.09 9.99 -5.28
CA LYS A 82 -3.46 10.25 -3.98
C LYS A 82 -4.08 9.33 -2.91
N LEU A 83 -3.31 8.45 -2.26
CA LEU A 83 -3.85 7.56 -1.21
C LEU A 83 -4.57 8.32 -0.09
N LYS A 84 -4.13 9.55 0.23
CA LYS A 84 -4.79 10.40 1.23
C LYS A 84 -6.24 10.71 0.89
N SER A 85 -6.63 10.84 -0.39
CA SER A 85 -8.03 11.13 -0.75
C SER A 85 -8.94 9.94 -0.46
N LEU A 86 -8.40 8.72 -0.45
CA LEU A 86 -9.14 7.50 -0.13
C LEU A 86 -9.49 7.38 1.36
N LEU A 87 -8.89 8.21 2.23
CA LEU A 87 -9.22 8.24 3.66
C LEU A 87 -10.54 8.95 3.95
N ALA A 88 -11.02 9.81 3.04
CA ALA A 88 -12.24 10.59 3.24
C ALA A 88 -13.49 9.92 2.65
N ALA A 89 -13.30 8.80 1.94
CA ALA A 89 -14.34 8.02 1.29
C ALA A 89 -14.95 6.97 2.23
#